data_AF-W7WC00-F1
#
_entry.id   AF-W7WC00-F1
#
_cell.length_a   1.000
_cell.length_b   1.000
_cell.length_c   1.000
_cell.angle_alpha   90.00
_cell.angle_beta   90.00
_cell.angle_gamma   90.00
#
_symmetry.space_group_name_H-M   'P 1'
#
loop_
_entity.id
_entity.type
_entity.pdbx_description
1 polymer ?
#
loop_
_entity_poly.entity_id
_entity_poly.type
_entity_poly.pdbx_seq_one_letter_code
_entity_poly.pdbx_strand_id
1 'polypeptide(L)'
;MSLSRALSSSPRTMRGFSLVELLVAVAIGLVVTLAVFGVLAASEGRKRTSVSINDANQSGAYAAYTIDRMIRSAGSGFSEGWGRVGGCRLNATLGAAGTWPRAAALPAPFTAIPLTLRLAPVVIFQGASTAGSDVLMVMNGAAGFAESPAAVRPGSVSALEFRAPNTIGFFANDLVMLAGGGECQLTQVMMTSRHASPIRPPCSHR
;
A
#
# COMPACT_ATOMS: atom_id res chain seq x y z
N MET A 1 -54.89 -79.65 -36.48
CA MET A 1 -55.37 -78.88 -35.31
C MET A 1 -54.30 -77.87 -34.92
N SER A 2 -54.41 -76.63 -35.38
CA SER A 2 -53.56 -75.53 -34.93
C SER A 2 -54.46 -74.30 -34.79
N LEU A 3 -54.73 -73.90 -33.55
CA LEU A 3 -55.57 -72.76 -33.20
C LEU A 3 -54.69 -71.51 -33.12
N SER A 4 -54.76 -70.68 -34.16
CA SER A 4 -54.23 -69.32 -34.13
C SER A 4 -55.05 -68.47 -33.15
N ARG A 5 -54.47 -68.15 -32.00
CA ARG A 5 -55.04 -67.25 -31.00
C ARG A 5 -54.85 -65.80 -31.49
N ALA A 6 -55.92 -65.16 -31.96
CA ALA A 6 -55.92 -63.72 -32.23
C ALA A 6 -55.92 -62.97 -30.88
N LEU A 7 -54.86 -62.19 -30.62
CA LEU A 7 -54.80 -61.25 -29.51
C LEU A 7 -55.75 -60.08 -29.81
N SER A 8 -56.86 -60.02 -29.07
CA SER A 8 -57.77 -58.88 -29.09
C SER A 8 -57.09 -57.68 -28.42
N SER A 9 -56.72 -56.66 -29.21
CA SER A 9 -56.34 -55.37 -28.67
C SER A 9 -57.62 -54.63 -28.26
N SER A 10 -57.84 -54.53 -26.95
CA SER A 10 -58.90 -53.68 -26.41
C SER A 10 -58.52 -52.21 -26.65
N PRO A 11 -59.37 -51.40 -27.32
CA PRO A 11 -59.10 -49.97 -27.43
C PRO A 11 -59.19 -49.35 -26.03
N ARG A 12 -58.06 -48.83 -25.54
CA ARG A 12 -58.04 -48.07 -24.28
C ARG A 12 -58.92 -46.84 -24.48
N THR A 13 -60.05 -46.80 -23.77
CA THR A 13 -60.92 -45.62 -23.73
C THR A 13 -60.15 -44.47 -23.10
N MET A 14 -59.91 -43.40 -23.86
CA MET A 14 -59.39 -42.16 -23.30
C MET A 14 -60.51 -41.53 -22.46
N ARG A 15 -60.39 -41.61 -21.14
CA ARG A 15 -61.22 -40.80 -20.23
C ARG A 15 -60.62 -39.40 -20.21
N GLY A 16 -61.35 -38.41 -20.69
CA GLY A 16 -60.95 -37.00 -20.61
C GLY A 16 -60.84 -36.54 -19.15
N PHE A 17 -59.97 -35.56 -18.89
CA PHE A 17 -59.82 -34.96 -17.57
C PHE A 17 -61.05 -34.13 -17.20
N SER A 18 -61.48 -34.21 -15.94
CA SER A 18 -62.49 -33.31 -15.39
C SER A 18 -61.93 -31.88 -15.26
N LEU A 19 -62.76 -30.86 -15.47
CA LEU A 19 -62.39 -29.45 -15.29
C LEU A 19 -61.86 -29.20 -13.86
N VAL A 20 -62.41 -29.91 -12.87
CA VAL A 20 -61.99 -29.83 -11.46
C VAL A 20 -60.59 -30.39 -11.26
N GLU A 21 -60.24 -31.51 -11.88
CA GLU A 21 -58.90 -32.10 -11.78
C GLU A 21 -57.83 -31.16 -12.37
N LEU A 22 -58.14 -30.49 -13.48
CA LEU A 22 -57.23 -29.53 -14.10
C LEU A 22 -57.04 -28.28 -13.22
N LEU A 23 -58.13 -27.74 -12.64
CA LEU A 23 -58.04 -26.61 -11.71
C LEU A 23 -57.20 -26.94 -10.47
N VAL A 24 -57.37 -28.13 -9.90
CA VAL A 24 -56.58 -28.59 -8.75
C VAL A 24 -55.10 -28.75 -9.13
N ALA A 25 -54.81 -29.33 -10.29
CA ALA A 25 -53.43 -29.48 -10.77
C ALA A 25 -52.74 -28.13 -10.98
N VAL A 26 -53.42 -27.14 -11.59
CA VAL A 26 -52.89 -25.78 -11.77
C VAL A 26 -52.68 -25.09 -10.43
N ALA A 27 -53.62 -25.20 -9.49
CA ALA A 27 -53.49 -24.62 -8.16
C ALA A 27 -52.27 -25.18 -7.41
N ILE A 28 -52.06 -26.50 -7.42
CA ILE A 28 -50.88 -27.13 -6.80
C ILE A 28 -49.59 -26.68 -7.52
N GLY A 29 -49.60 -26.64 -8.85
CA GLY A 29 -48.45 -26.17 -9.64
C GLY A 29 -48.03 -24.73 -9.31
N LEU A 30 -49.00 -23.83 -9.11
CA LEU A 30 -48.73 -22.45 -8.71
C LEU A 30 -48.15 -22.37 -7.29
N VAL A 31 -48.67 -23.15 -6.34
CA VAL A 31 -48.13 -23.19 -4.98
C VAL A 31 -46.69 -23.69 -4.96
N VAL A 32 -46.40 -24.76 -5.71
CA VAL A 32 -45.05 -25.33 -5.82
C VAL A 32 -44.08 -24.34 -6.45
N THR A 33 -44.46 -23.69 -7.56
CA THR A 33 -43.57 -22.71 -8.22
C THR A 33 -43.27 -21.52 -7.29
N LEU A 34 -44.26 -21.01 -6.57
CA LEU A 34 -44.06 -19.93 -5.60
C LEU A 34 -43.10 -20.34 -4.47
N ALA A 35 -43.25 -21.55 -3.94
CA ALA A 35 -42.33 -22.07 -2.93
C ALA A 35 -40.88 -22.16 -3.45
N VAL A 36 -40.68 -22.66 -4.67
CA VAL A 36 -39.36 -22.74 -5.31
C VAL A 36 -38.76 -21.35 -5.54
N PHE A 37 -39.53 -20.41 -6.09
CA PHE A 37 -39.08 -19.03 -6.29
C PHE A 37 -38.69 -18.36 -4.98
N GLY A 38 -39.42 -18.62 -3.89
CA GLY A 38 -39.07 -18.11 -2.56
C GLY A 38 -37.68 -18.58 -2.09
N VAL A 39 -37.38 -19.87 -2.25
CA VAL A 39 -36.06 -20.45 -1.91
C VAL A 39 -34.96 -19.88 -2.80
N LEU A 40 -35.21 -19.77 -4.11
CA LEU A 40 -34.24 -19.20 -5.06
C LEU A 40 -33.93 -17.74 -4.73
N ALA A 41 -34.95 -16.93 -4.45
CA ALA A 41 -34.78 -15.54 -4.07
C ALA A 41 -33.95 -15.39 -2.78
N ALA A 42 -34.22 -16.23 -1.76
CA ALA A 42 -33.43 -16.25 -0.53
C ALA A 42 -31.97 -16.68 -0.78
N SER A 43 -31.75 -17.66 -1.65
CA SER A 43 -30.42 -18.14 -2.05
C SER A 43 -29.62 -17.07 -2.78
N GLU A 44 -30.23 -16.36 -3.73
CA GLU A 44 -29.58 -15.24 -4.43
C GLU A 44 -29.26 -14.07 -3.49
N GLY A 45 -30.16 -13.76 -2.55
CA GLY A 45 -29.91 -12.79 -1.49
C GLY A 45 -28.67 -13.15 -0.68
N ARG A 46 -28.59 -14.41 -0.21
CA ARG A 46 -27.43 -14.91 0.53
C ARG A 46 -26.15 -14.87 -0.30
N LYS A 47 -26.23 -15.24 -1.59
CA LYS A 47 -25.11 -15.19 -2.53
C LYS A 47 -24.53 -13.77 -2.64
N ARG A 48 -25.38 -12.74 -2.83
CA ARG A 48 -24.93 -11.34 -2.92
C ARG A 48 -24.23 -10.87 -1.64
N THR A 49 -24.79 -11.21 -0.48
CA THR A 49 -24.17 -10.89 0.81
C THR A 49 -22.82 -11.58 0.97
N SER A 50 -22.73 -12.88 0.65
CA SER A 50 -21.46 -13.61 0.75
C SER A 50 -20.40 -13.06 -0.20
N VAL A 51 -20.76 -12.69 -1.43
CA VAL A 51 -19.85 -12.04 -2.38
C VAL A 51 -19.38 -10.69 -1.85
N SER A 52 -20.29 -9.84 -1.36
CA SER A 52 -19.94 -8.54 -0.80
C SER A 52 -19.01 -8.65 0.42
N ILE A 53 -19.23 -9.63 1.30
CA ILE A 53 -18.34 -9.90 2.43
C ILE A 53 -16.98 -10.39 1.95
N ASN A 54 -16.96 -11.27 0.94
CA ASN A 54 -15.71 -11.76 0.36
C ASN A 54 -14.89 -10.60 -0.24
N ASP A 55 -15.52 -9.69 -0.97
CA ASP A 55 -14.85 -8.53 -1.58
C ASP A 55 -14.30 -7.57 -0.51
N ALA A 56 -15.06 -7.35 0.57
CA ALA A 56 -14.61 -6.57 1.72
C ALA A 56 -13.40 -7.22 2.42
N ASN A 57 -13.40 -8.56 2.55
CA ASN A 57 -12.29 -9.28 3.17
C ASN A 57 -11.04 -9.25 2.28
N GLN A 58 -11.18 -9.44 0.97
CA GLN A 58 -10.06 -9.38 0.02
C GLN A 58 -9.44 -7.98 -0.04
N SER A 59 -10.26 -6.93 -0.13
CA SER A 59 -9.78 -5.54 -0.11
C SER A 59 -9.13 -5.18 1.23
N GLY A 60 -9.69 -5.64 2.34
CA GLY A 60 -9.10 -5.48 3.68
C GLY A 60 -7.75 -6.18 3.82
N ALA A 61 -7.64 -7.43 3.36
CA ALA A 61 -6.39 -8.19 3.37
C ALA A 61 -5.31 -7.52 2.50
N TYR A 62 -5.69 -7.01 1.33
CA TYR A 62 -4.79 -6.27 0.45
C TYR A 62 -4.32 -4.94 1.06
N ALA A 63 -5.23 -4.19 1.69
CA ALA A 63 -4.89 -2.95 2.40
C ALA A 63 -3.90 -3.23 3.55
N ALA A 64 -4.17 -4.25 4.36
CA ALA A 64 -3.28 -4.67 5.45
C ALA A 64 -1.90 -5.10 4.93
N TYR A 65 -1.85 -5.88 3.84
CA TYR A 65 -0.59 -6.26 3.19
C TYR A 65 0.21 -5.05 2.71
N THR A 66 -0.44 -4.07 2.09
CA THR A 66 0.21 -2.85 1.61
C THR A 66 0.79 -2.05 2.79
N ILE A 67 0.07 -1.95 3.90
CA ILE A 67 0.53 -1.28 5.12
C ILE A 67 1.74 -2.03 5.71
N ASP A 68 1.66 -3.36 5.87
CA ASP A 68 2.78 -4.18 6.36
C ASP A 68 4.03 -3.98 5.47
N ARG A 69 3.85 -3.94 4.15
CA ARG A 69 4.95 -3.72 3.21
C ARG A 69 5.61 -2.36 3.41
N MET A 70 4.82 -1.29 3.59
CA MET A 70 5.36 0.05 3.86
C MET A 70 6.08 0.12 5.20
N ILE A 71 5.47 -0.44 6.26
CA ILE A 71 6.05 -0.43 7.62
C ILE A 71 7.35 -1.23 7.67
N ARG A 72 7.48 -2.34 6.93
CA ARG A 72 8.73 -3.11 6.87
C ARG A 72 9.92 -2.33 6.33
N SER A 73 9.69 -1.34 5.46
CA SER A 73 10.75 -0.44 4.99
C SER A 73 11.00 0.76 5.89
N ALA A 74 10.13 1.01 6.88
CA ALA A 74 10.26 2.16 7.77
C ALA A 74 11.63 2.17 8.46
N GLY A 75 12.33 3.30 8.39
CA GLY A 75 13.64 3.46 9.03
C GLY A 75 14.83 2.88 8.26
N SER A 76 14.63 2.23 7.11
CA SER A 76 15.78 1.87 6.26
C SER A 76 16.58 3.13 5.91
N GLY A 77 17.90 3.02 5.84
CA GLY A 77 18.76 4.17 5.51
C GLY A 77 19.13 5.11 6.65
N PHE A 78 18.52 4.96 7.84
CA PHE A 78 18.88 5.81 8.99
C PHE A 78 18.72 5.14 10.37
N SER A 79 18.18 3.91 10.44
CA SER A 79 18.01 3.17 11.68
C SER A 79 19.33 2.86 12.40
N GLU A 80 20.40 2.52 11.66
CA GLU A 80 21.74 2.31 12.24
C GLU A 80 22.29 3.57 12.93
N GLY A 81 21.92 4.74 12.41
CA GLY A 81 22.33 6.04 12.94
C GLY A 81 21.35 6.65 13.93
N TRP A 82 20.32 5.91 14.38
CA TRP A 82 19.17 6.47 15.10
C TRP A 82 19.55 7.32 16.32
N GLY A 83 20.57 6.92 17.09
CA GLY A 83 21.03 7.72 18.24
C GLY A 83 21.59 9.10 17.88
N ARG A 84 21.93 9.35 16.61
CA ARG A 84 22.48 10.62 16.11
C ARG A 84 21.49 11.41 15.27
N VAL A 85 20.64 10.72 14.50
CA VAL A 85 19.71 11.33 13.54
C VAL A 85 18.25 11.28 14.00
N GLY A 86 17.93 10.50 15.03
CA GLY A 86 16.56 10.31 15.49
C GLY A 86 15.93 11.60 16.00
N GLY A 87 14.74 11.91 15.50
CA GLY A 87 13.96 13.07 15.91
C GLY A 87 14.54 14.43 15.48
N CYS A 88 15.57 14.44 14.62
CA CYS A 88 16.06 15.68 14.02
C CYS A 88 14.95 16.36 13.22
N ARG A 89 14.98 17.69 13.17
CA ARG A 89 14.06 18.45 12.34
C ARG A 89 14.42 18.27 10.87
N LEU A 90 13.44 17.91 10.05
CA LEU A 90 13.63 17.75 8.62
C LEU A 90 13.54 19.09 7.92
N ASN A 91 14.55 19.35 7.12
CA ASN A 91 14.64 20.50 6.23
C ASN A 91 15.14 20.00 4.89
N ALA A 92 14.61 20.53 3.79
CA ALA A 92 15.00 20.10 2.46
C ALA A 92 15.21 21.31 1.56
N THR A 93 16.30 21.27 0.80
CA THR A 93 16.60 22.25 -0.25
C THR A 93 16.88 21.47 -1.53
N LEU A 94 15.82 21.21 -2.29
CA LEU A 94 15.85 20.34 -3.45
C LEU A 94 15.66 21.20 -4.69
N GLY A 95 16.74 21.80 -5.20
CA GLY A 95 16.78 22.61 -6.44
C GLY A 95 15.42 23.02 -7.02
N ALA A 96 14.99 22.36 -8.10
CA ALA A 96 13.70 22.59 -8.76
C ALA A 96 12.49 21.87 -8.11
N ALA A 97 12.71 20.92 -7.20
CA ALA A 97 11.66 20.14 -6.53
C ALA A 97 11.07 20.84 -5.28
N GLY A 98 11.66 21.96 -4.86
CA GLY A 98 11.15 22.84 -3.81
C GLY A 98 11.88 22.69 -2.48
N THR A 99 11.47 23.51 -1.51
CA THR A 99 12.02 23.51 -0.15
C THR A 99 11.03 22.91 0.84
N TRP A 100 11.56 22.31 1.90
CA TRP A 100 10.81 21.86 3.06
C TRP A 100 11.38 22.53 4.32
N PRO A 101 10.59 23.07 5.27
CA PRO A 101 9.13 23.10 5.34
C PRO A 101 8.49 23.81 4.15
N ARG A 102 7.39 23.26 3.64
CA ARG A 102 6.63 23.92 2.57
C ARG A 102 6.01 25.21 3.13
N ALA A 103 5.78 26.20 2.26
CA ALA A 103 5.05 27.42 2.64
C ALA A 103 3.53 27.20 2.72
N ALA A 104 3.00 26.21 2.00
CA ALA A 104 1.59 25.86 1.96
C ALA A 104 1.34 24.47 2.53
N ALA A 105 0.13 24.26 3.06
CA ALA A 105 -0.36 22.96 3.50
C ALA A 105 -0.26 21.90 2.39
N LEU A 106 -0.17 20.62 2.78
CA LEU A 106 -0.28 19.54 1.81
C LEU A 106 -1.69 19.53 1.20
N PRO A 107 -1.85 19.07 -0.05
CA PRO A 107 -3.18 18.89 -0.65
C PRO A 107 -4.06 17.97 0.20
N ALA A 108 -5.38 18.14 0.08
CA ALA A 108 -6.34 17.20 0.65
C ALA A 108 -6.00 15.76 0.17
N PRO A 109 -6.08 14.75 1.04
CA PRO A 109 -6.68 14.77 2.38
C PRO A 109 -5.74 15.19 3.53
N PHE A 110 -4.52 15.68 3.26
CA PHE A 110 -3.45 15.84 4.25
C PHE A 110 -3.22 17.26 4.75
N THR A 111 -4.24 18.13 4.66
CA THR A 111 -4.11 19.56 4.94
C THR A 111 -3.77 19.88 6.40
N ALA A 112 -4.08 18.97 7.35
CA ALA A 112 -3.80 19.16 8.77
C ALA A 112 -2.43 18.61 9.24
N ILE A 113 -1.60 18.08 8.33
CA ILE A 113 -0.25 17.61 8.68
C ILE A 113 0.67 18.81 8.91
N PRO A 114 1.44 18.85 10.03
CA PRO A 114 2.42 19.90 10.28
C PRO A 114 3.48 19.98 9.18
N LEU A 115 3.81 21.21 8.77
CA LEU A 115 4.85 21.47 7.77
C LEU A 115 6.26 21.26 8.33
N THR A 116 6.42 21.24 9.64
CA THR A 116 7.66 20.87 10.32
C THR A 116 7.60 19.40 10.71
N LEU A 117 8.41 18.57 10.06
CA LEU A 117 8.51 17.15 10.33
C LEU A 117 9.77 16.84 11.12
N ARG A 118 9.72 15.76 11.89
CA ARG A 118 10.89 15.18 12.54
C ARG A 118 11.17 13.81 11.95
N LEU A 119 12.44 13.47 11.80
CA LEU A 119 12.82 12.16 11.29
C LEU A 119 12.42 11.08 12.30
N ALA A 120 11.55 10.18 11.86
CA ALA A 120 11.19 8.97 12.58
C ALA A 120 10.79 7.90 11.55
N PRO A 121 11.02 6.60 11.82
CA PRO A 121 10.60 5.53 10.91
C PRO A 121 9.11 5.61 10.57
N VAL A 122 8.29 5.88 11.58
CA VAL A 122 6.83 5.98 11.48
C VAL A 122 6.35 7.13 12.36
N VAL A 123 5.45 7.96 11.83
CA VAL A 123 4.73 9.01 12.57
C VAL A 123 3.23 8.86 12.30
N ILE A 124 2.43 8.94 13.36
CA ILE A 124 0.97 8.89 13.28
C ILE A 124 0.43 10.27 13.63
N PHE A 125 -0.36 10.84 12.73
CA PHE A 125 -1.11 12.06 12.97
C PHE A 125 -2.58 11.71 13.18
N GLN A 126 -3.04 11.82 14.42
CA GLN A 126 -4.40 11.45 14.81
C GLN A 126 -5.42 12.40 14.18
N GLY A 127 -6.44 11.84 13.52
CA GLY A 127 -7.54 12.59 12.92
C GLY A 127 -7.12 13.65 11.90
N ALA A 128 -5.89 13.57 11.36
CA ALA A 128 -5.31 14.62 10.52
C ALA A 128 -5.74 14.56 9.05
N SER A 129 -6.57 13.59 8.67
CA SER A 129 -7.20 13.58 7.35
C SER A 129 -8.39 14.54 7.30
N THR A 130 -8.73 15.03 6.11
CA THR A 130 -9.94 15.86 5.91
C THR A 130 -11.25 15.13 6.27
N ALA A 131 -11.22 13.80 6.36
CA ALA A 131 -12.36 12.98 6.77
C ALA A 131 -12.29 12.57 8.27
N GLY A 132 -11.33 13.09 9.03
CA GLY A 132 -11.13 12.76 10.44
C GLY A 132 -10.45 11.41 10.70
N SER A 133 -9.86 10.79 9.67
CA SER A 133 -9.05 9.57 9.81
C SER A 133 -7.62 9.90 10.23
N ASP A 134 -6.95 8.93 10.84
CA ASP A 134 -5.52 9.03 11.15
C ASP A 134 -4.67 8.98 9.88
N VAL A 135 -3.54 9.68 9.89
CA VAL A 135 -2.56 9.65 8.81
C VAL A 135 -1.28 8.98 9.30
N LEU A 136 -0.89 7.92 8.61
CA LEU A 136 0.37 7.22 8.82
C LEU A 136 1.42 7.75 7.84
N MET A 137 2.49 8.35 8.36
CA MET A 137 3.65 8.76 7.59
C MET A 137 4.79 7.78 7.84
N VAL A 138 5.27 7.15 6.78
CA VAL A 138 6.42 6.24 6.81
C VAL A 138 7.60 6.91 6.14
N MET A 139 8.75 6.88 6.79
CA MET A 139 10.00 7.44 6.26
C MET A 139 11.02 6.33 6.08
N ASN A 140 11.65 6.30 4.91
CA ASN A 140 12.64 5.30 4.55
C ASN A 140 13.64 5.88 3.54
N GLY A 141 14.88 5.39 3.58
CA GLY A 141 15.90 5.55 2.54
C GLY A 141 15.78 4.47 1.47
N ALA A 142 16.32 4.77 0.29
CA ALA A 142 16.35 3.87 -0.88
C ALA A 142 17.64 4.00 -1.72
N ALA A 143 18.74 4.43 -1.08
CA ALA A 143 20.07 4.56 -1.67
C ALA A 143 20.79 3.22 -1.94
N GLY A 144 20.31 2.09 -1.42
CA GLY A 144 20.88 0.74 -1.63
C GLY A 144 22.27 0.52 -1.03
N PHE A 145 23.31 1.13 -1.60
CA PHE A 145 24.71 1.03 -1.14
C PHE A 145 25.12 2.15 -0.17
N ALA A 146 24.39 3.27 -0.15
CA ALA A 146 24.67 4.43 0.71
C ALA A 146 23.66 4.60 1.86
N GLU A 147 23.08 3.49 2.33
CA GLU A 147 22.07 3.45 3.41
C GLU A 147 22.68 3.47 4.82
N SER A 148 23.95 3.07 4.95
CA SER A 148 24.64 3.13 6.23
C SER A 148 25.16 4.55 6.45
N PRO A 149 24.83 5.20 7.59
CA PRO A 149 25.27 6.57 7.85
C PRO A 149 26.78 6.70 7.85
N ALA A 150 27.31 7.48 6.90
CA ALA A 150 28.73 7.80 6.84
C ALA A 150 29.01 9.15 7.52
N ALA A 151 30.05 9.20 8.36
CA ALA A 151 30.49 10.46 8.94
C ALA A 151 31.17 11.34 7.88
N VAL A 152 30.69 12.56 7.72
CA VAL A 152 31.34 13.57 6.88
C VAL A 152 32.69 13.96 7.49
N ARG A 153 33.70 14.22 6.66
CA ARG A 153 35.02 14.65 7.12
C ARG A 153 34.90 15.99 7.88
N PRO A 154 35.47 16.11 9.08
CA PRO A 154 35.44 17.37 9.85
C PRO A 154 36.00 18.54 9.04
N GLY A 155 35.36 19.71 9.15
CA GLY A 155 35.80 20.94 8.47
C GLY A 155 35.64 20.92 6.94
N SER A 156 34.95 19.92 6.37
CA SER A 156 34.75 19.82 4.92
C SER A 156 33.37 20.27 4.44
N VAL A 157 32.48 20.66 5.35
CA VAL A 157 31.11 21.08 5.05
C VAL A 157 31.11 22.57 4.70
N SER A 158 30.63 22.91 3.51
CA SER A 158 30.34 24.28 3.06
C SER A 158 28.89 24.38 2.58
N ALA A 159 28.50 25.54 2.07
CA ALA A 159 27.17 25.74 1.50
C ALA A 159 26.87 24.84 0.28
N LEU A 160 27.90 24.37 -0.44
CA LEU A 160 27.73 23.65 -1.71
C LEU A 160 28.46 22.30 -1.78
N GLU A 161 29.37 22.02 -0.84
CA GLU A 161 30.14 20.78 -0.85
C GLU A 161 30.30 20.20 0.56
N PHE A 162 30.42 18.87 0.62
CA PHE A 162 30.85 18.13 1.79
C PHE A 162 31.73 16.97 1.34
N ARG A 163 32.67 16.52 2.18
CA ARG A 163 33.50 15.36 1.86
C ARG A 163 33.09 14.13 2.64
N ALA A 164 32.56 13.14 1.94
CA ALA A 164 32.35 11.81 2.47
C ALA A 164 33.68 11.00 2.49
N PRO A 165 33.79 9.94 3.31
CA PRO A 165 34.96 9.07 3.33
C PRO A 165 35.15 8.32 2.01
N ASN A 166 34.04 8.00 1.34
CA ASN A 166 33.99 7.49 -0.03
C ASN A 166 32.71 8.00 -0.71
N THR A 167 32.65 7.88 -2.03
CA THR A 167 31.49 8.27 -2.85
C THR A 167 30.80 7.06 -3.47
N ILE A 168 30.99 5.86 -2.92
CA ILE A 168 30.39 4.64 -3.46
C ILE A 168 28.89 4.70 -3.17
N GLY A 169 28.06 4.47 -4.19
CA GLY A 169 26.61 4.50 -4.04
C GLY A 169 25.99 5.90 -4.06
N PHE A 170 26.78 6.95 -4.31
CA PHE A 170 26.29 8.30 -4.56
C PHE A 170 26.41 8.63 -6.05
N PHE A 171 25.29 8.92 -6.68
CA PHE A 171 25.20 9.32 -8.08
C PHE A 171 24.66 10.74 -8.21
N ALA A 172 24.89 11.35 -9.37
CA ALA A 172 24.28 12.63 -9.69
C ALA A 172 22.75 12.49 -9.65
N ASN A 173 22.09 13.51 -9.10
CA ASN A 173 20.66 13.59 -8.80
C ASN A 173 20.15 12.79 -7.60
N ASP A 174 21.00 12.04 -6.90
CA ASP A 174 20.58 11.34 -5.68
C ASP A 174 20.24 12.32 -4.56
N LEU A 175 19.25 11.95 -3.74
CA LEU A 175 18.91 12.68 -2.53
C LEU A 175 19.68 12.13 -1.35
N VAL A 176 20.39 13.02 -0.67
CA VAL A 176 21.20 12.69 0.49
C VAL A 176 20.73 13.48 1.69
N MET A 177 20.79 12.88 2.86
CA MET A 177 20.46 13.53 4.12
C MET A 177 21.75 13.77 4.91
N LEU A 178 22.01 15.04 5.21
CA LEU A 178 23.07 15.46 6.11
C LEU A 178 22.45 15.77 7.47
N ALA A 179 22.89 15.07 8.51
CA ALA A 179 22.39 15.26 9.87
C ALA A 179 23.46 15.88 10.77
N GLY A 180 23.08 16.90 11.53
CA GLY A 180 23.97 17.57 12.49
C GLY A 180 23.24 18.61 13.33
N GLY A 181 23.63 18.76 14.60
CA GLY A 181 23.09 19.80 15.48
C GLY A 181 21.57 19.71 15.75
N GLY A 182 20.95 18.55 15.57
CA GLY A 182 19.50 18.37 15.70
C GLY A 182 18.69 18.66 14.43
N GLU A 183 19.36 19.01 13.33
CA GLU A 183 18.76 19.25 12.02
C GLU A 183 19.17 18.15 11.03
N CYS A 184 18.24 17.79 10.14
CA CYS A 184 18.47 16.87 9.04
C CYS A 184 18.13 17.56 7.73
N GLN A 185 19.17 17.90 6.99
CA GLN A 185 19.08 18.60 5.71
C GLN A 185 19.09 17.58 4.56
N LEU A 186 17.99 17.52 3.82
CA LEU A 186 17.89 16.81 2.54
C LEU A 186 18.39 17.72 1.42
N THR A 187 19.41 17.26 0.71
CA THR A 187 19.99 17.95 -0.45
C THR A 187 20.16 16.98 -1.61
N GLN A 188 20.35 17.53 -2.81
CA GLN A 188 20.57 16.75 -4.01
C GLN A 188 22.05 16.77 -4.38
N VAL A 189 22.61 15.60 -4.70
CA VAL A 189 23.97 15.47 -5.20
C VAL A 189 24.01 15.95 -6.66
N MET A 190 24.73 17.03 -6.94
CA MET A 190 24.92 17.49 -8.32
C MET A 190 26.02 16.69 -9.04
N MET A 191 27.14 16.44 -8.35
CA MET A 191 28.27 15.66 -8.85
C MET A 191 29.10 15.14 -7.68
N THR A 192 29.73 13.98 -7.85
CA THR A 192 30.77 13.49 -6.95
C THR A 192 32.15 13.68 -7.59
N SER A 193 33.11 14.24 -6.86
CA SER A 193 34.50 14.36 -7.33
C SER A 193 35.46 13.64 -6.38
N ARG A 194 36.53 13.06 -6.92
CA ARG A 194 37.61 12.49 -6.11
C ARG A 194 38.59 13.61 -5.78
N HIS A 195 38.58 14.08 -4.54
CA HIS A 195 39.60 14.99 -4.08
C HIS A 195 40.89 14.21 -3.74
N ALA A 196 41.95 14.41 -4.52
CA ALA A 196 43.27 13.90 -4.17
C ALA A 196 43.77 14.69 -2.95
N SER A 197 43.80 14.04 -1.79
CA SER A 197 44.48 14.62 -0.63
C SER A 197 45.96 14.72 -0.97
N PRO A 198 46.64 15.86 -0.75
CA PRO A 198 48.08 15.91 -0.92
C PRO A 198 48.70 14.83 -0.03
N ILE A 199 49.44 13.91 -0.64
CA ILE A 199 50.28 12.95 0.10
C ILE A 199 51.23 13.82 0.90
N ARG A 200 51.03 13.89 2.22
CA ARG A 200 51.99 14.54 3.10
C ARG A 200 53.29 13.74 2.93
N PRO A 201 54.40 14.35 2.47
CA PRO A 201 55.64 13.61 2.32
C PRO A 201 56.00 12.98 3.69
N PRO A 202 56.56 11.76 3.72
CA PRO A 202 57.00 11.17 4.97
C PRO A 202 57.92 12.16 5.67
N CYS A 203 57.64 12.46 6.94
CA CYS A 203 58.51 13.29 7.75
C CYS A 203 59.92 12.69 7.67
N SER A 204 60.87 13.44 7.10
CA SER A 204 62.27 13.06 7.06
C SER A 204 62.77 13.00 8.51
N HIS A 205 62.85 11.78 9.05
CA HIS A 205 63.63 11.56 10.25
C HIS A 205 65.10 11.65 9.86
N ARG A 206 65.72 12.76 10.29
CA ARG A 206 67.17 13.05 10.40
C ARG A 206 68.05 12.79 9.18
#